data_AF-A0A1L9Q558-F1
#
_entry.id   AF-A0A1L9Q558-F1
#
_cell.length_a   1.000
_cell.length_b   1.000
_cell.length_c   1.000
_cell.angle_alpha   90.00
_cell.angle_beta   90.00
_cell.angle_gamma   90.00
#
_symmetry.space_group_name_H-M   'P 1'
#
loop_
_entity.id
_entity.type
_entity.pdbx_description
1 polymer ?
#
loop_
_entity_poly.entity_id
_entity_poly.type
_entity_poly.pdbx_seq_one_letter_code
_entity_poly.pdbx_strand_id
1 'polypeptide(L)'
;MRFTLLTLPVALLATAASSHTIDCWGKGLHPPIKSVDYITSLMDQVTSGRIDTLPGYSDRESIYLDADSCKELACFKGAQVRWCSTRDSTLKLHMQNIVDGLRSIRRECREDGLDTVGGVLYQPDNWNIILQQEDACEGK
;
A
#
# COMPACT_ATOMS: atom_id res chain seq x y z
N MET A 1 5.86 -52.05 40.05
CA MET A 1 5.35 -50.66 40.08
C MET A 1 5.47 -50.08 38.68
N ARG A 2 4.36 -49.53 38.16
CA ARG A 2 4.23 -48.95 36.80
C ARG A 2 4.87 -47.57 36.76
N PHE A 3 5.69 -47.28 35.76
CA PHE A 3 6.09 -45.91 35.41
C PHE A 3 5.42 -45.55 34.08
N THR A 4 4.38 -44.73 34.17
CA THR A 4 3.66 -44.20 33.01
C THR A 4 4.31 -42.88 32.60
N LEU A 5 5.03 -42.86 31.48
CA LEU A 5 5.57 -41.64 30.90
C LEU A 5 4.45 -40.89 30.17
N LEU A 6 4.02 -39.76 30.74
CA LEU A 6 3.12 -38.79 30.11
C LEU A 6 3.93 -37.96 29.12
N THR A 7 3.86 -38.30 27.83
CA THR A 7 4.34 -37.44 26.75
C THR A 7 3.26 -36.41 26.41
N LEU A 8 3.45 -35.16 26.81
CA LEU A 8 2.63 -34.04 26.33
C LEU A 8 3.06 -33.66 24.91
N PRO A 9 2.15 -33.62 23.93
CA PRO A 9 2.44 -33.00 22.64
C PRO A 9 2.38 -31.47 22.79
N VAL A 10 3.53 -30.81 22.57
CA VAL A 10 3.60 -29.35 22.38
C VAL A 10 2.97 -29.05 21.02
N ALA A 11 1.71 -28.63 21.01
CA ALA A 11 1.06 -28.13 19.80
C ALA A 11 1.67 -26.77 19.45
N LEU A 12 2.58 -26.76 18.46
CA LEU A 12 3.05 -25.53 17.82
C LEU A 12 1.91 -24.93 17.01
N LEU A 13 1.28 -23.89 17.54
CA LEU A 13 0.38 -23.02 16.79
C LEU A 13 1.22 -22.23 15.79
N ALA A 14 1.26 -22.70 14.54
CA ALA A 14 1.75 -21.91 13.42
C ALA A 14 0.74 -20.78 13.17
N THR A 15 0.99 -19.60 13.75
CA THR A 15 0.30 -18.39 13.35
C THR A 15 0.67 -18.08 11.91
N ALA A 16 -0.25 -18.34 10.98
CA ALA A 16 -0.13 -17.90 9.61
C ALA A 16 -0.16 -16.37 9.59
N ALA A 17 1.01 -15.75 9.73
CA ALA A 17 1.19 -14.34 9.50
C ALA A 17 0.97 -14.11 8.00
N SER A 18 -0.22 -13.63 7.64
CA SER A 18 -0.46 -13.03 6.33
C SER A 18 0.36 -11.73 6.27
N SER A 19 1.66 -11.87 6.04
CA SER A 19 2.59 -10.75 5.98
C SER A 19 2.52 -10.19 4.57
N HIS A 20 2.11 -8.93 4.45
CA HIS A 20 2.45 -8.14 3.27
C HIS A 20 3.98 -8.10 3.14
N THR A 21 4.48 -7.94 1.92
CA THR A 21 5.90 -7.70 1.67
C THR A 21 6.08 -6.32 1.07
N ILE A 22 7.16 -5.63 1.44
CA ILE A 22 7.49 -4.31 0.92
C ILE A 22 8.84 -4.40 0.19
N ASP A 23 8.85 -3.92 -1.04
CA ASP A 23 10.06 -3.74 -1.85
C ASP A 23 10.34 -2.25 -2.02
N CYS A 24 11.31 -1.75 -1.25
CA CYS A 24 11.73 -0.35 -1.26
C CYS A 24 12.54 0.04 -2.49
N TRP A 25 13.03 -0.95 -3.24
CA TRP A 25 13.77 -0.75 -4.49
C TRP A 25 12.94 -1.18 -5.70
N GLY A 26 11.61 -1.28 -5.51
CA GLY A 26 10.66 -1.66 -6.54
C GLY A 26 10.69 -0.73 -7.76
N LYS A 27 9.85 -1.01 -8.75
CA LYS A 27 9.94 -0.63 -10.18
C LYS A 27 10.08 0.88 -10.59
N GLY A 28 10.54 1.81 -9.76
CA GLY A 28 10.64 3.22 -10.15
C GLY A 28 11.60 4.08 -9.32
N LEU A 29 11.80 5.30 -9.78
CA LEU A 29 12.52 6.36 -9.08
C LEU A 29 11.76 6.74 -7.79
N HIS A 30 12.47 7.22 -6.77
CA HIS A 30 11.88 7.57 -5.47
C HIS A 30 11.44 9.03 -5.44
N PRO A 31 10.13 9.33 -5.25
CA PRO A 31 9.65 10.71 -5.21
C PRO A 31 10.09 11.41 -3.92
N PRO A 32 10.10 12.77 -3.89
CA PRO A 32 10.40 13.52 -2.69
C PRO A 32 9.41 13.20 -1.55
N ILE A 33 9.90 13.02 -0.32
CA ILE A 33 9.09 12.73 0.87
C ILE A 33 7.96 13.76 1.04
N LYS A 34 8.23 15.05 0.76
CA LYS A 34 7.21 16.11 0.85
C LYS A 34 6.02 15.87 -0.08
N SER A 35 6.25 15.33 -1.28
CA SER A 35 5.19 14.99 -2.22
C SER A 35 4.38 13.79 -1.71
N VAL A 36 5.05 12.80 -1.15
CA VAL A 36 4.40 11.62 -0.52
C VAL A 36 3.55 12.02 0.68
N ASP A 37 4.08 12.88 1.56
CA ASP A 37 3.37 13.39 2.74
C ASP A 37 2.11 14.16 2.34
N TYR A 38 2.21 14.97 1.29
CA TYR A 38 1.08 15.73 0.78
C TYR A 38 -0.01 14.82 0.20
N ILE A 39 0.35 13.85 -0.65
CA ILE A 39 -0.63 12.89 -1.20
C ILE A 39 -1.28 12.09 -0.08
N THR A 40 -0.49 11.59 0.87
CA THR A 40 -1.02 10.83 2.02
C THR A 40 -2.01 11.68 2.82
N SER A 41 -1.70 12.96 3.04
CA SER A 41 -2.60 13.89 3.74
C SER A 41 -3.90 14.17 2.98
N LEU A 42 -3.87 14.25 1.64
CA LEU A 42 -5.10 14.37 0.84
C LEU A 42 -5.95 13.11 0.93
N MET A 43 -5.33 11.93 0.83
CA MET A 43 -6.06 10.67 0.95
C MET A 43 -6.67 10.49 2.36
N ASP A 44 -5.98 10.94 3.41
CA ASP A 44 -6.53 11.01 4.78
C ASP A 44 -7.73 11.96 4.90
N GLN A 45 -7.72 13.08 4.19
CA GLN A 45 -8.86 14.00 4.17
C GLN A 45 -10.07 13.37 3.47
N VAL A 46 -9.84 12.54 2.45
CA VAL A 46 -10.90 11.75 1.80
C VAL A 46 -11.46 10.69 2.74
N THR A 47 -10.60 9.88 3.36
CA THR A 47 -11.06 8.80 4.27
C THR A 47 -11.74 9.32 5.52
N SER A 48 -11.43 10.54 5.95
CA SER A 48 -12.10 11.21 7.08
C SER A 48 -13.35 12.02 6.68
N GLY A 49 -13.72 12.05 5.40
CA GLY A 49 -14.88 12.79 4.88
C GLY A 49 -14.73 14.31 4.90
N ARG A 50 -13.50 14.83 5.04
CA ARG A 50 -13.22 16.28 5.00
C ARG A 50 -13.23 16.84 3.58
N ILE A 51 -12.86 16.02 2.60
CA ILE A 51 -13.00 16.33 1.18
C ILE A 51 -13.69 15.16 0.49
N ASP A 52 -14.50 15.47 -0.52
CA ASP A 52 -15.34 14.46 -1.18
C ASP A 52 -14.51 13.46 -2.00
N THR A 53 -13.52 13.95 -2.74
CA THR A 53 -12.69 13.11 -3.62
C THR A 53 -11.27 13.67 -3.75
N LEU A 54 -10.35 12.82 -4.20
CA LEU A 54 -9.04 13.29 -4.68
C LEU A 54 -9.22 14.06 -5.99
N PRO A 55 -8.40 15.09 -6.25
CA PRO A 55 -8.35 15.73 -7.57
C PRO A 55 -8.16 14.69 -8.68
N GLY A 56 -9.13 14.60 -9.59
CA GLY A 56 -9.10 13.64 -10.70
C GLY A 56 -9.76 12.28 -10.43
N TYR A 57 -10.35 12.05 -9.25
CA TYR A 57 -11.05 10.81 -8.90
C TYR A 57 -12.49 11.07 -8.45
N SER A 58 -13.39 10.13 -8.76
CA SER A 58 -14.81 10.17 -8.39
C SER A 58 -15.16 9.32 -7.16
N ASP A 59 -14.28 8.40 -6.77
CA ASP A 59 -14.57 7.40 -5.73
C ASP A 59 -14.21 7.94 -4.34
N ARG A 60 -15.17 7.86 -3.41
CA ARG A 60 -15.11 8.53 -2.10
C ARG A 60 -14.49 7.71 -0.98
N GLU A 61 -14.85 6.43 -0.86
CA GLU A 61 -14.45 5.59 0.29
C GLU A 61 -14.02 4.18 -0.10
N SER A 62 -14.66 3.65 -1.14
CA SER A 62 -14.32 2.35 -1.72
C SER A 62 -13.99 2.53 -3.18
N ILE A 63 -12.91 1.89 -3.60
CA ILE A 63 -12.44 1.93 -4.97
C ILE A 63 -12.59 0.53 -5.55
N TYR A 64 -13.09 0.47 -6.78
CA TYR A 64 -13.16 -0.75 -7.56
C TYR A 64 -11.98 -0.80 -8.53
N LEU A 65 -11.43 -2.00 -8.68
CA LEU A 65 -10.38 -2.31 -9.64
C LEU A 65 -10.78 -3.57 -10.39
N ASP A 66 -10.79 -3.49 -11.72
CA ASP A 66 -11.14 -4.62 -12.58
C ASP A 66 -10.09 -5.73 -12.47
N ALA A 67 -10.44 -6.91 -12.98
CA ALA A 67 -9.51 -8.03 -13.09
C ALA A 67 -8.27 -7.61 -13.91
N ASP A 68 -7.09 -8.06 -13.48
CA ASP A 68 -5.79 -7.78 -14.12
C ASP A 68 -5.59 -6.32 -14.56
N SER A 69 -5.79 -5.39 -13.63
CA SER A 69 -5.75 -3.95 -13.93
C SER A 69 -4.95 -3.15 -12.92
N CYS A 70 -4.50 -1.97 -13.36
CA CYS A 70 -3.82 -0.97 -12.56
C CYS A 70 -4.56 0.36 -12.67
N LYS A 71 -4.83 0.99 -11.53
CA LYS A 71 -5.45 2.30 -11.46
C LYS A 71 -4.49 3.26 -10.77
N GLU A 72 -4.20 4.40 -11.40
CA GLU A 72 -3.62 5.53 -10.67
C GLU A 72 -4.62 5.96 -9.59
N LEU A 73 -4.16 6.40 -8.43
CA LEU A 73 -5.02 6.90 -7.35
C LEU A 73 -4.67 8.33 -6.97
N ALA A 74 -3.40 8.72 -7.16
CA ALA A 74 -2.94 10.07 -6.98
C ALA A 74 -1.72 10.32 -7.87
N CYS A 75 -1.59 11.54 -8.36
CA CYS A 75 -0.47 12.01 -9.15
C CYS A 75 -0.27 13.51 -8.88
N PHE A 76 0.75 13.84 -8.11
CA PHE A 76 0.98 15.21 -7.64
C PHE A 76 2.46 15.46 -7.31
N LYS A 77 3.00 16.61 -7.73
CA LYS A 77 4.39 17.04 -7.51
C LYS A 77 5.43 15.92 -7.66
N GLY A 78 5.34 15.19 -8.75
CA GLY A 78 6.27 14.13 -9.12
C GLY A 78 6.05 12.82 -8.38
N ALA A 79 5.11 12.72 -7.44
CA ALA A 79 4.75 11.46 -6.78
C ALA A 79 3.49 10.85 -7.41
N GLN A 80 3.54 9.56 -7.69
CA GLN A 80 2.41 8.77 -8.18
C GLN A 80 2.11 7.62 -7.21
N VAL A 81 0.83 7.44 -6.92
CA VAL A 81 0.29 6.28 -6.23
C VAL A 81 -0.54 5.48 -7.21
N ARG A 82 -0.24 4.19 -7.35
CA ARG A 82 -1.05 3.25 -8.13
C ARG A 82 -1.49 2.09 -7.27
N TRP A 83 -2.66 1.55 -7.59
CA TRP A 83 -3.17 0.30 -7.05
C TRP A 83 -3.38 -0.67 -8.21
N CYS A 84 -2.71 -1.82 -8.16
CA CYS A 84 -2.84 -2.86 -9.16
C CYS A 84 -3.35 -4.17 -8.55
N SER A 85 -4.03 -4.96 -9.37
CA SER A 85 -4.52 -6.29 -9.05
C SER A 85 -4.15 -7.21 -10.21
N THR A 86 -3.59 -8.38 -9.90
CA THR A 86 -3.40 -9.47 -10.87
C THR A 86 -4.43 -10.58 -10.64
N ARG A 87 -5.52 -10.28 -9.92
CA ARG A 87 -6.65 -11.19 -9.76
C ARG A 87 -7.44 -11.31 -11.06
N ASP A 88 -8.07 -12.45 -11.24
CA ASP A 88 -9.01 -12.75 -12.31
C ASP A 88 -10.43 -12.16 -12.08
N SER A 89 -10.61 -11.42 -10.99
CA SER A 89 -11.89 -10.91 -10.51
C SER A 89 -11.77 -9.46 -10.04
N THR A 90 -12.87 -8.71 -10.16
CA THR A 90 -12.97 -7.34 -9.64
C THR A 90 -12.72 -7.33 -8.13
N LEU A 91 -11.87 -6.41 -7.69
CA LEU A 91 -11.55 -6.19 -6.29
C LEU A 91 -12.14 -4.86 -5.83
N LYS A 92 -12.74 -4.87 -4.64
CA LYS A 92 -13.17 -3.66 -3.94
C LYS A 92 -12.30 -3.50 -2.70
N LEU A 93 -11.66 -2.34 -2.56
CA LEU A 93 -10.91 -1.98 -1.35
C LEU A 93 -11.41 -0.67 -0.77
N HIS A 94 -11.30 -0.56 0.55
CA HIS A 94 -11.43 0.71 1.24
C HIS A 94 -10.19 1.56 0.97
N MET A 95 -10.39 2.85 0.70
CA MET A 95 -9.30 3.82 0.54
C MET A 95 -8.34 3.80 1.73
N GLN A 96 -8.85 3.55 2.94
CA GLN A 96 -8.03 3.43 4.15
C GLN A 96 -6.94 2.35 4.03
N ASN A 97 -7.22 1.21 3.38
CA ASN A 97 -6.23 0.15 3.18
C ASN A 97 -5.09 0.62 2.26
N ILE A 98 -5.38 1.49 1.30
CA ILE A 98 -4.37 2.10 0.44
C ILE A 98 -3.51 3.08 1.24
N VAL A 99 -4.15 3.94 2.03
CA VAL A 99 -3.45 4.92 2.88
C VAL A 99 -2.53 4.22 3.88
N ASP A 100 -3.01 3.17 4.52
CA ASP A 100 -2.21 2.39 5.46
C ASP A 100 -1.04 1.70 4.77
N GLY A 101 -1.24 1.21 3.55
CA GLY A 101 -0.15 0.67 2.75
C GLY A 101 0.91 1.71 2.36
N LEU A 102 0.50 2.92 1.98
CA LEU A 102 1.43 4.04 1.72
C LEU A 102 2.23 4.41 2.96
N ARG A 103 1.60 4.42 4.14
CA ARG A 103 2.29 4.68 5.41
C ARG A 103 3.32 3.59 5.71
N SER A 104 3.00 2.34 5.45
CA SER A 104 3.97 1.24 5.59
C SER A 104 5.14 1.41 4.64
N ILE A 105 4.91 1.69 3.35
CA ILE A 105 6.00 1.99 2.39
C ILE A 105 6.84 3.17 2.89
N ARG A 106 6.20 4.29 3.28
CA ARG A 106 6.90 5.47 3.78
C ARG A 106 7.77 5.17 5.00
N ARG A 107 7.27 4.36 5.94
CA ARG A 107 7.98 4.01 7.17
C ARG A 107 9.14 3.07 6.89
N GLU A 108 8.95 2.08 6.04
CA GLU A 108 9.91 0.99 5.83
C GLU A 108 10.95 1.30 4.75
N CYS A 109 10.61 2.17 3.81
CA CYS A 109 11.47 2.56 2.68
C CYS A 109 12.09 3.94 2.81
N ARG A 110 11.93 4.59 3.96
CA ARG A 110 12.65 5.82 4.27
C ARG A 110 14.06 5.46 4.69
N GLU A 111 15.03 5.92 3.91
CA GLU A 111 16.44 5.85 4.27
C GLU A 111 16.86 7.11 5.03
N ASP A 112 17.64 6.93 6.09
CA ASP A 112 18.17 8.05 6.87
C ASP A 112 19.09 8.92 6.01
N GLY A 113 18.81 10.23 5.98
CA GLY A 113 19.57 11.20 5.21
C GLY A 113 19.12 11.34 3.75
N LEU A 114 18.14 10.56 3.28
CA LEU A 114 17.50 10.78 1.99
C LEU A 114 16.16 11.50 2.14
N ASP A 115 15.92 12.45 1.24
CA ASP A 115 14.66 13.20 1.14
C ASP A 115 13.67 12.56 0.14
N THR A 116 13.88 11.30 -0.23
CA THR A 116 13.05 10.55 -1.17
C THR A 116 12.54 9.25 -0.56
N VAL A 117 11.38 8.79 -1.02
CA VAL A 117 10.80 7.51 -0.56
C VAL A 117 9.87 6.91 -1.62
N GLY A 118 10.08 5.64 -1.95
CA GLY A 118 9.26 4.90 -2.91
C GLY A 118 9.25 3.41 -2.59
N GLY A 119 8.44 2.66 -3.31
CA GLY A 119 8.41 1.21 -3.19
C GLY A 119 7.10 0.58 -3.63
N VAL A 120 7.06 -0.74 -3.52
CA VAL A 120 5.88 -1.56 -3.82
C VAL A 120 5.51 -2.36 -2.59
N LEU A 121 4.25 -2.26 -2.17
CA LEU A 121 3.67 -3.12 -1.16
C LEU A 121 2.88 -4.22 -1.85
N TYR A 122 3.27 -5.48 -1.66
CA TYR A 122 2.58 -6.65 -2.16
C TYR A 122 1.68 -7.25 -1.08
N GLN A 123 0.43 -7.53 -1.45
CA GLN A 123 -0.55 -8.20 -0.60
C GLN A 123 -0.73 -9.64 -1.08
N PRO A 124 -0.95 -10.58 -0.15
CA PRO A 124 -1.10 -12.00 -0.48
C PRO A 124 -2.34 -12.29 -1.35
N ASP A 125 -3.31 -11.39 -1.35
CA ASP A 125 -4.52 -11.49 -2.18
C ASP A 125 -4.31 -10.97 -3.62
N ASN A 126 -3.08 -11.00 -4.13
CA ASN A 126 -2.70 -10.65 -5.51
C ASN A 126 -3.06 -9.21 -5.91
N TRP A 127 -2.93 -8.27 -4.99
CA TRP A 127 -2.97 -6.84 -5.28
C TRP A 127 -1.76 -6.13 -4.65
N ASN A 128 -1.44 -4.97 -5.17
CA ASN A 128 -0.27 -4.21 -4.71
C ASN A 128 -0.50 -2.71 -4.78
N ILE A 129 0.23 -1.98 -3.95
CA ILE A 129 0.29 -0.52 -3.96
C ILE A 129 1.69 -0.13 -4.41
N ILE A 130 1.76 0.75 -5.40
CA ILE A 130 3.01 1.26 -5.96
C ILE A 130 3.11 2.74 -5.64
N LEU A 131 4.20 3.14 -4.99
CA LEU A 131 4.58 4.52 -4.74
C LEU A 131 5.87 4.80 -5.51
N GLN A 132 5.82 5.66 -6.51
CA GLN A 132 6.96 5.96 -7.37
C GLN A 132 6.99 7.43 -7.80
N GLN A 133 8.14 7.85 -8.32
CA GLN A 133 8.28 9.11 -9.00
C GLN A 133 7.79 8.96 -10.44
N GLU A 134 7.08 9.98 -10.92
CA GLU A 134 6.53 10.02 -12.27
C GLU A 134 6.57 11.47 -12.78
N ASP A 135 7.30 11.72 -13.86
CA ASP A 135 7.52 13.06 -14.41
C ASP A 135 6.21 13.75 -14.81
N ALA A 136 5.24 12.97 -15.30
CA ALA A 136 3.89 13.46 -15.62
C ALA A 136 3.14 14.03 -14.40
N CYS A 137 3.59 13.75 -13.19
CA CYS A 137 3.05 14.29 -11.95
C CYS A 137 3.73 15.58 -11.49
N GLU A 138 4.84 16.03 -12.10
CA GLU A 138 5.57 17.22 -11.63
C GLU A 138 4.80 18.53 -11.84
N GLY A 139 3.97 18.59 -12.89
CA GLY A 139 3.14 19.76 -13.23
C GLY A 139 1.72 19.77 -12.65
N LYS A 140 1.38 18.80 -11.80
CA LYS A 140 0.06 18.65 -11.16
C LYS A 140 0.15 18.97 -9.68
#